data_AF-A0A926APR0-F1
#
_entry.id   AF-A0A926APR0-F1
#
_cell.length_a   1.000
_cell.length_b   1.000
_cell.length_c   1.000
_cell.angle_alpha   90.00
_cell.angle_beta   90.00
_cell.angle_gamma   90.00
#
_symmetry.space_group_name_H-M   'P 1'
#
loop_
_entity.id
_entity.type
_entity.pdbx_description
1 polymer ?
#
loop_
_entity_poly.entity_id
_entity_poly.type
_entity_poly.pdbx_seq_one_letter_code
_entity_poly.pdbx_strand_id
1 'polypeptide(L)' 'MLGLKLPTDPRWTDIASQNIEEILIDHAYCEQKAASSAISLIITYPEKEKLVEVCSRIVAEEWEH' A
#
# COMPACT_ATOMS: atom_id res chain seq x y z
N MET A 1 5.45 -8.41 -12.80
CA MET A 1 4.97 -7.18 -13.50
C MET A 1 3.63 -6.80 -12.90
N LEU A 2 3.39 -5.53 -12.58
CA LEU A 2 2.27 -5.02 -11.74
C LEU A 2 0.84 -5.17 -12.33
N GLY A 3 0.67 -5.82 -13.49
CA GLY A 3 -0.66 -6.06 -14.07
C GLY A 3 -1.39 -4.82 -14.64
N LEU A 4 -0.71 -3.67 -14.75
CA LEU A 4 -1.30 -2.42 -15.24
C LEU A 4 -1.74 -2.52 -16.71
N LYS A 5 -2.90 -1.93 -17.03
CA LYS A 5 -3.48 -1.93 -18.39
C LYS A 5 -3.13 -0.68 -19.20
N LEU A 6 -2.89 0.43 -18.52
CA LEU A 6 -2.56 1.72 -19.11
C LEU A 6 -1.51 2.41 -18.23
N PRO A 7 -0.67 3.29 -18.80
CA PRO A 7 0.21 4.15 -18.02
C PRO A 7 -0.61 5.21 -17.26
N THR A 8 -0.02 5.77 -16.20
CA THR A 8 -0.54 6.98 -15.55
C THR A 8 -0.62 8.12 -16.56
N ASP A 9 -1.74 8.85 -16.56
CA ASP A 9 -1.89 10.05 -17.39
C ASP A 9 -0.83 11.08 -16.97
N PRO A 10 0.01 11.61 -17.90
CA PRO A 10 1.04 12.59 -17.57
C PRO A 10 0.52 13.81 -16.81
N ARG A 11 -0.75 14.20 -17.04
CA ARG A 11 -1.39 15.32 -16.34
C ARG A 11 -1.52 15.08 -14.83
N TRP A 12 -1.55 13.83 -14.39
CA TRP A 12 -1.60 13.51 -12.96
C TRP A 12 -0.34 14.04 -12.25
N THR A 13 0.84 13.91 -12.87
CA THR A 13 2.09 14.42 -12.30
C THR A 13 2.06 15.94 -12.19
N ASP A 14 1.52 16.64 -13.19
CA ASP A 14 1.37 18.10 -13.15
C ASP A 14 0.47 18.54 -11.99
N ILE A 15 -0.64 17.82 -11.75
CA ILE A 15 -1.57 18.10 -10.65
C ILE A 15 -0.95 17.77 -9.30
N ALA A 16 -0.34 16.59 -9.16
CA ALA A 16 0.30 16.15 -7.92
C ALA A 16 1.41 17.14 -7.49
N SER A 17 2.16 17.68 -8.45
CA SER A 17 3.22 18.66 -8.17
C SER A 17 2.71 19.99 -7.59
N GLN A 18 1.44 20.34 -7.79
CA GLN A 18 0.84 21.58 -7.28
C GLN A 18 0.52 21.50 -5.78
N ASN A 19 0.34 20.29 -5.22
CA ASN A 19 0.05 20.10 -3.79
C ASN A 19 0.73 18.83 -3.24
N ILE A 20 2.06 18.83 -3.20
CA ILE A 20 2.84 17.68 -2.72
C ILE A 20 2.53 17.32 -1.26
N GLU A 21 2.20 18.29 -0.41
CA GLU A 21 1.86 18.03 0.99
C GLU A 21 0.64 17.11 1.11
N GLU A 22 -0.44 17.40 0.38
CA GLU A 22 -1.64 16.55 0.38
C GLU A 22 -1.36 15.16 -0.20
N ILE A 23 -0.52 15.07 -1.23
CA ILE A 23 -0.09 13.78 -1.80
C ILE A 23 0.70 12.96 -0.78
N LEU A 24 1.62 13.57 -0.02
CA LEU A 24 2.40 12.86 0.99
C LEU A 24 1.53 12.39 2.16
N ILE A 25 0.51 13.18 2.55
CA ILE A 25 -0.46 12.76 3.56
C ILE A 25 -1.28 11.56 3.05
N ASP A 26 -1.82 11.63 1.83
CA ASP A 26 -2.57 10.51 1.26
C ASP A 26 -1.69 9.26 1.07
N HIS A 27 -0.42 9.45 0.69
CA HIS A 27 0.57 8.38 0.61
C HIS A 27 0.76 7.71 1.98
N ALA A 28 1.02 8.46 3.05
CA ALA A 28 1.14 7.88 4.39
C ALA A 28 -0.13 7.08 4.80
N TYR A 29 -1.31 7.56 4.42
CA TYR A 29 -2.55 6.80 4.60
C TYR A 29 -2.64 5.57 3.70
N CYS A 30 -2.04 5.56 2.51
CA CYS A 30 -1.99 4.39 1.64
C CYS A 30 -1.14 3.28 2.26
N GLU A 31 0.02 3.61 2.84
CA GLU A 31 0.87 2.61 3.51
C GLU A 31 0.19 2.04 4.75
N GLN A 32 -0.46 2.89 5.56
CA GLN A 32 -1.29 2.42 6.66
C GLN A 32 -2.43 1.49 6.19
N LYS A 33 -3.10 1.81 5.07
CA LYS A 33 -4.16 0.96 4.50
C LYS A 33 -3.60 -0.37 3.99
N ALA A 34 -2.40 -0.40 3.42
CA ALA A 34 -1.73 -1.61 2.98
C ALA A 34 -1.40 -2.51 4.18
N ALA A 35 -0.78 -1.97 5.23
CA ALA A 35 -0.51 -2.68 6.48
C ALA A 35 -1.81 -3.23 7.11
N SER A 36 -2.84 -2.40 7.21
CA SER A 36 -4.14 -2.79 7.79
C SER A 36 -4.84 -3.90 6.99
N SER A 37 -4.69 -3.89 5.66
CA SER A 37 -5.22 -4.93 4.78
C SER A 37 -4.49 -6.25 4.97
N ALA A 38 -3.16 -6.22 5.11
CA ALA A 38 -2.36 -7.40 5.41
C ALA A 38 -2.71 -7.98 6.81
N ILE A 39 -2.88 -7.14 7.83
CA ILE A 39 -3.36 -7.56 9.16
C ILE A 39 -4.74 -8.22 9.06
N SER A 40 -5.65 -7.65 8.27
CA SER A 40 -6.99 -8.21 8.07
C SER A 40 -6.94 -9.63 7.47
N LEU A 41 -6.02 -9.88 6.54
CA LEU A 41 -5.81 -11.22 5.98
C LEU A 41 -5.26 -12.21 7.01
N ILE A 42 -4.33 -11.77 7.86
CA ILE A 42 -3.79 -12.59 8.97
C ILE A 42 -4.92 -13.02 9.91
N ILE A 43 -5.77 -12.07 10.32
CA ILE A 43 -6.88 -12.33 11.24
C ILE A 43 -7.94 -13.23 10.59
N THR A 44 -8.20 -13.05 9.29
CA THR A 44 -9.24 -13.81 8.56
C THR A 44 -8.81 -15.25 8.28
N TYR A 45 -7.51 -15.48 8.05
CA TYR A 45 -6.97 -16.79 7.67
C TYR A 45 -5.77 -17.21 8.55
N PRO A 46 -5.95 -17.31 9.87
CA PRO A 46 -4.85 -17.54 10.81
C PRO A 46 -4.21 -18.93 10.64
N GLU A 47 -4.94 -19.91 10.13
CA GLU A 47 -4.46 -21.28 9.89
C GLU A 47 -3.56 -21.40 8.65
N LYS A 48 -3.47 -20.35 7.82
CA LYS A 48 -2.63 -20.32 6.62
C LYS A 48 -1.24 -19.80 6.98
N GLU A 49 -0.42 -20.61 7.63
CA GLU A 49 0.91 -20.23 8.15
C GLU A 49 1.76 -19.44 7.14
N LYS A 50 1.84 -19.90 5.89
CA LYS A 50 2.59 -19.20 4.83
C LYS A 50 2.03 -17.81 4.50
N LEU A 51 0.70 -17.65 4.52
CA LEU A 51 0.07 -16.33 4.33
C LEU A 51 0.42 -15.42 5.49
N VAL A 52 0.32 -15.93 6.73
CA VAL A 52 0.62 -15.15 7.94
C VAL A 52 2.07 -14.68 7.95
N GLU A 53 3.02 -15.54 7.60
CA GLU A 53 4.44 -15.20 7.51
C GLU A 53 4.69 -14.08 6.49
N VAL A 54 4.13 -14.21 5.28
CA VAL A 54 4.32 -13.21 4.21
C VAL A 54 3.64 -11.89 4.56
N CYS A 55 2.39 -11.93 5.02
CA CYS A 55 1.66 -10.72 5.41
C CYS A 55 2.33 -10.01 6.59
N SER A 56 2.88 -10.73 7.57
CA SER A 56 3.59 -10.12 8.71
C SER A 56 4.80 -9.31 8.25
N ARG A 57 5.51 -9.78 7.21
CA ARG A 57 6.64 -9.04 6.61
C ARG A 57 6.18 -7.80 5.87
N ILE A 58 5.08 -7.89 5.12
CA ILE A 58 4.46 -6.75 4.44
C ILE A 58 4.05 -5.69 5.47
N VAL A 59 3.40 -6.08 6.57
CA VAL A 59 3.01 -5.14 7.63
C VAL A 59 4.21 -4.36 8.16
N ALA A 60 5.35 -5.03 8.38
CA ALA A 60 6.56 -4.36 8.85
C ALA A 60 7.13 -3.40 7.81
N GLU A 61 7.22 -3.81 6.54
CA GLU A 61 7.68 -3.00 5.42
C GLU A 61 6.83 -1.72 5.26
N GLU A 62 5.51 -1.85 5.25
CA GLU A 62 4.60 -0.71 5.08
C GLU A 62 4.54 0.22 6.31
N TRP A 63 5.02 -0.21 7.47
CA TRP A 63 5.14 0.64 8.66
C TRP A 63 6.49 1.38 8.73
N GLU A 64 7.48 0.94 7.94
CA GLU A 64 8.77 1.60 7.78
C GLU A 64 8.76 2.67 6.66
N HIS A 65 7.82 2.56 5.70
CA HIS A 65 7.56 3.56 4.66
C HIS A 65 7.05 4.89 5.25
#